data_AF-A0A565CAY0-F1
#
_entry.id   AF-A0A565CAY0-F1
#
_cell.length_a   1.000
_cell.length_b   1.000
_cell.length_c   1.000
_cell.angle_alpha   90.00
_cell.angle_beta   90.00
_cell.angle_gamma   90.00
#
_symmetry.space_group_name_H-M   'P 1'
#
loop_
_entity.id
_entity.type
_entity.pdbx_description
1 polymer ?
#
loop_
_entity_poly.entity_id
_entity_poly.type
_entity_poly.pdbx_seq_one_letter_code
_entity_poly.pdbx_strand_id
1 'polypeptide(L)'
;MDTYLFSLIVPIFVFVLIALFKKLKKPNHVKAPEPRGAWPIIGHLHLLGGKDQLLYRTLGEMADHYGPAMSLRLGSNEAFVVSSFEVAKDCFTTNDKALASRPMTAAAKHMGYNFAVFGFAPYSSFWREMRKIATVELLSNRRLQMLKHVRVSEISMGVKDLYSLWVNKGGSEPAMVDLKTWLEDMTLNMIVRMVAGKRYFGGSASPEDTVESRQCQKAIAKFFHLIGIFTLSDAFPTLTWFDMQGHEKEMKKTGSELDVILERWIESHRQQRKVSGKKENNDADFIDVMLSLAEQGKLSHLQYDANTSIKSTCLVHL
;
A
#
# COMPACT_ATOMS: atom_id res chain seq x y z
N MET A 1 26.07 -30.55 35.59
CA MET A 1 25.75 -29.13 35.36
C MET A 1 26.58 -28.55 34.23
N ASP A 2 27.82 -29.00 34.07
CA ASP A 2 28.80 -28.42 33.12
C ASP A 2 28.47 -28.66 31.64
N THR A 3 27.88 -29.80 31.28
CA THR A 3 27.47 -30.10 29.90
C THR A 3 26.36 -29.19 29.38
N TYR A 4 25.43 -28.79 30.24
CA TYR A 4 24.36 -27.85 29.89
C TYR A 4 24.87 -26.42 29.74
N LEU A 5 25.88 -26.03 30.54
CA LEU A 5 26.52 -24.72 30.45
C LEU A 5 27.31 -24.60 29.13
N PHE A 6 28.10 -25.62 28.77
CA PHE A 6 28.84 -25.66 27.51
C PHE A 6 27.92 -25.63 26.28
N SER A 7 26.79 -26.36 26.33
CA SER A 7 25.77 -26.35 25.27
C SER A 7 25.18 -24.96 25.02
N LEU A 8 25.06 -24.12 26.06
CA LEU A 8 24.54 -22.74 25.93
C LEU A 8 25.62 -21.73 25.50
N ILE A 9 26.87 -21.91 25.92
CA ILE A 9 27.98 -20.97 25.69
C ILE A 9 28.52 -21.07 24.25
N VAL A 10 28.63 -22.28 23.69
CA VAL A 10 29.14 -22.49 22.33
C VAL A 10 28.35 -21.74 21.25
N PRO A 11 27.00 -21.79 21.19
CA PRO A 11 26.25 -21.03 20.19
C PRO A 11 26.39 -19.51 20.41
N ILE A 12 26.48 -19.03 21.66
CA ILE A 12 26.73 -17.61 21.95
C ILE A 12 28.12 -17.19 21.47
N PHE A 13 29.14 -18.03 21.67
CA PHE A 13 30.51 -17.74 21.24
C PHE A 13 30.65 -17.75 19.71
N VAL A 14 30.10 -18.77 19.04
CA VAL A 14 30.03 -18.85 17.57
C VAL A 14 29.27 -17.65 17.02
N PHE A 15 28.19 -17.25 17.69
CA PHE A 15 27.41 -16.07 17.33
C PHE A 15 28.23 -14.77 17.43
N VAL A 16 28.98 -14.57 18.52
CA VAL A 16 29.88 -13.43 18.70
C VAL A 16 30.96 -13.41 17.62
N LEU A 17 31.56 -14.57 17.29
CA LEU A 17 32.55 -14.68 16.23
C LEU A 17 31.98 -14.30 14.85
N ILE A 18 30.80 -14.82 14.48
CA ILE A 18 30.16 -14.46 13.20
C ILE A 18 29.86 -12.96 13.15
N ALA A 19 29.41 -12.35 14.24
CA ALA A 19 29.17 -10.92 14.34
C ALA A 19 30.47 -10.11 14.16
N LEU A 20 31.59 -10.56 14.74
CA LEU A 20 32.90 -9.93 14.59
C LEU A 20 33.46 -10.08 13.17
N PHE A 21 33.36 -11.26 12.56
CA PHE A 21 33.82 -11.48 11.18
C PHE A 21 33.05 -10.64 10.16
N LYS A 22 31.75 -10.41 10.38
CA LYS A 22 30.97 -9.48 9.53
C LYS A 22 31.43 -8.03 9.65
N LYS A 23 31.97 -7.60 10.80
CA LYS A 23 32.55 -6.25 10.96
C LYS A 23 33.89 -6.07 10.22
N LEU A 24 34.62 -7.17 9.95
CA LEU A 24 35.95 -7.11 9.34
C LEU A 24 35.93 -6.93 7.82
N LYS A 25 34.81 -7.21 7.14
CA LYS A 25 34.67 -6.92 5.70
C LYS A 25 34.33 -5.44 5.49
N LYS A 26 35.34 -4.57 5.38
CA LYS A 26 35.16 -3.18 4.94
C LYS A 26 35.05 -3.12 3.41
N PRO A 27 33.96 -2.58 2.83
CA PRO A 27 33.91 -2.24 1.41
C PRO A 27 34.80 -1.04 1.10
N ASN A 28 35.29 -0.95 -0.14
CA ASN A 28 36.19 0.09 -0.65
C ASN A 28 35.50 1.44 -0.96
N HIS A 29 34.33 1.71 -0.36
CA HIS A 29 33.54 2.91 -0.64
C HIS A 29 33.21 3.66 0.65
N VAL A 30 33.12 4.99 0.54
CA VAL A 30 32.63 5.85 1.63
C VAL A 30 31.18 5.47 1.90
N LYS A 31 30.91 4.95 3.10
CA LYS A 31 29.55 4.67 3.56
C LYS A 31 28.94 5.91 4.19
N ALA A 32 27.63 6.03 4.09
CA ALA A 32 26.89 6.99 4.90
C ALA A 32 27.14 6.74 6.39
N PRO A 33 27.08 7.79 7.23
CA PRO A 33 27.11 7.63 8.68
C PRO A 33 26.07 6.59 9.16
N GLU A 34 26.49 5.67 10.01
CA GLU A 34 25.58 4.77 10.74
C GLU A 34 25.37 5.35 12.14
N PRO A 35 24.12 5.66 12.54
CA PRO A 35 23.81 6.11 13.89
C PRO A 35 24.31 5.15 14.97
N ARG A 36 24.60 5.68 16.15
CA ARG A 36 24.97 4.83 17.30
C ARG A 36 23.74 4.08 17.81
N GLY A 37 23.99 2.99 18.53
CA GLY A 37 22.94 2.22 19.21
C GLY A 37 22.51 0.95 18.49
N ALA A 38 23.06 0.64 17.30
CA ALA A 38 22.76 -0.61 16.60
C ALA A 38 23.10 -1.86 17.44
N TRP A 39 22.10 -2.71 17.71
CA TRP A 39 22.31 -3.99 18.40
C TRP A 39 22.78 -5.09 17.44
N PRO A 40 23.45 -6.15 17.94
CA PRO A 40 23.68 -7.36 17.16
C PRO A 40 22.36 -7.92 16.60
N ILE A 41 22.39 -8.44 15.36
CA ILE A 41 21.24 -8.99 14.62
C ILE A 41 20.17 -7.95 14.25
N ILE A 42 19.49 -7.33 15.21
CA ILE A 42 18.31 -6.48 14.97
C ILE A 42 18.65 -5.07 14.49
N GLY A 43 19.89 -4.62 14.68
CA GLY A 43 20.32 -3.29 14.29
C GLY A 43 19.57 -2.21 15.08
N HIS A 44 18.97 -1.27 14.36
CA HIS A 44 18.30 -0.08 14.88
C HIS A 44 16.79 -0.29 15.10
N LEU A 45 16.22 -1.46 14.82
CA LEU A 45 14.77 -1.67 14.91
C LEU A 45 14.18 -1.27 16.26
N HIS A 46 14.89 -1.53 17.36
CA HIS A 46 14.47 -1.17 18.71
C HIS A 46 14.44 0.34 18.98
N LEU A 47 15.07 1.15 18.14
CA LEU A 47 15.06 2.62 18.21
C LEU A 47 13.90 3.24 17.41
N LEU A 48 13.26 2.46 16.54
CA LEU A 48 12.32 2.96 15.53
C LEU A 48 10.84 2.70 15.89
N GLY A 49 10.57 2.08 17.03
CA GLY A 49 9.23 1.67 17.44
C GLY A 49 8.88 2.07 18.88
N GLY A 50 7.60 2.34 19.11
CA GLY A 50 7.03 2.68 20.42
C GLY A 50 5.58 3.15 20.26
N LYS A 51 4.73 2.94 21.27
CA LYS A 51 3.30 3.30 21.20
C LYS A 51 3.05 4.79 20.94
N ASP A 52 3.96 5.65 21.40
CA ASP A 52 3.80 7.11 21.33
C ASP A 52 4.81 7.80 20.40
N GLN A 53 5.66 7.03 19.71
CA GLN A 53 6.74 7.58 18.89
C GLN A 53 6.46 7.37 17.41
N LEU A 54 6.28 8.47 16.68
CA LEU A 54 6.08 8.45 15.23
C LEU A 54 7.43 8.27 14.54
N LEU A 55 7.55 7.24 13.70
CA LEU A 55 8.79 6.90 12.99
C LEU A 55 9.46 8.11 12.31
N TYR A 56 8.69 8.93 11.60
CA TYR A 56 9.23 10.08 10.89
C TYR A 56 9.82 11.15 11.82
N ARG A 57 9.33 11.28 13.07
CA ARG A 57 9.90 12.19 14.08
C ARG A 57 11.22 11.66 14.60
N THR A 58 11.28 10.36 14.92
CA THR A 58 12.52 9.69 15.31
C THR A 58 13.59 9.85 14.24
N LEU A 59 13.24 9.63 12.97
CA LEU A 59 14.17 9.80 11.85
C LEU A 59 14.60 11.26 11.68
N GLY A 60 13.72 12.23 11.95
CA GLY A 60 14.05 13.66 11.98
C GLY A 60 15.08 14.00 13.07
N GLU A 61 14.84 13.56 14.30
CA GLU A 61 15.77 13.76 15.43
C GLU A 61 17.14 13.09 15.17
N MET A 62 17.13 11.90 14.55
CA MET A 62 18.37 11.25 14.11
C MET A 62 19.07 12.07 13.01
N ALA A 63 18.34 12.64 12.06
CA ALA A 63 18.94 13.47 11.01
C ALA A 63 19.55 14.76 11.58
N ASP A 64 18.94 15.38 12.59
CA ASP A 64 19.49 16.54 13.28
C ASP A 64 20.84 16.24 13.96
N HIS A 65 21.03 14.99 14.41
CA HIS A 65 22.27 14.58 15.11
C HIS A 65 23.33 13.97 14.20
N TYR A 66 22.93 13.14 13.23
CA TYR A 66 23.84 12.36 12.38
C TYR A 66 24.01 12.91 10.97
N GLY A 67 23.20 13.91 10.61
CA GLY A 67 23.21 14.56 9.31
C GLY A 67 22.11 14.07 8.37
N PRO A 68 22.01 14.71 7.19
CA PRO A 68 20.85 14.57 6.29
C PRO A 68 20.81 13.28 5.47
N ALA A 69 21.78 12.40 5.64
CA ALA A 69 21.94 11.15 4.91
C ALA A 69 22.61 10.13 5.84
N MET A 70 21.91 9.06 6.19
CA MET A 70 22.42 8.07 7.15
C MET A 70 21.94 6.65 6.83
N SER A 71 22.76 5.65 7.18
CA SER A 71 22.44 4.24 7.02
C SER A 71 21.92 3.65 8.33
N LEU A 72 20.75 3.02 8.28
CA LEU A 72 20.16 2.24 9.36
C LEU A 72 20.20 0.75 9.03
N ARG A 73 20.40 -0.06 10.06
CA ARG A 73 20.28 -1.53 9.98
C ARG A 73 18.92 -1.96 10.49
N LEU A 74 18.11 -2.58 9.64
CA LEU A 74 16.77 -3.10 9.94
C LEU A 74 16.81 -4.63 9.93
N GLY A 75 17.31 -5.21 11.03
CA GLY A 75 17.59 -6.64 11.07
C GLY A 75 18.73 -7.02 10.13
N SER A 76 18.43 -7.88 9.16
CA SER A 76 19.35 -8.30 8.11
C SER A 76 19.46 -7.33 6.93
N ASN A 77 18.54 -6.36 6.83
CA ASN A 77 18.49 -5.37 5.76
C ASN A 77 19.14 -4.04 6.17
N GLU A 78 19.60 -3.26 5.19
CA GLU A 78 20.07 -1.89 5.37
C GLU A 78 19.05 -0.94 4.73
N ALA A 79 18.79 0.19 5.40
CA ALA A 79 17.93 1.25 4.92
C ALA A 79 18.72 2.57 4.93
N PHE A 80 18.63 3.32 3.84
CA PHE A 80 19.25 4.63 3.73
C PHE A 80 18.20 5.72 3.93
N VAL A 81 18.39 6.56 4.93
CA VAL A 81 17.47 7.64 5.29
C VAL A 81 17.97 8.93 4.67
N VAL A 82 17.06 9.64 4.00
CA VAL A 82 17.31 10.90 3.31
C VAL A 82 16.45 11.99 3.94
N SER A 83 17.10 13.05 4.41
CA SER A 83 16.48 14.16 5.16
C SER A 83 16.91 15.55 4.68
N SER A 84 17.48 15.64 3.47
CA SER A 84 17.76 16.93 2.80
C SER A 84 17.22 16.95 1.38
N PHE A 85 16.94 18.16 0.89
CA PHE A 85 16.50 18.37 -0.48
C PHE A 85 17.58 17.98 -1.50
N GLU A 86 18.85 18.30 -1.21
CA GLU A 86 19.99 18.05 -2.08
C GLU A 86 20.14 16.54 -2.35
N VAL A 87 20.13 15.73 -1.29
CA VAL A 87 20.25 14.28 -1.42
C VAL A 87 18.99 13.68 -2.06
N ALA A 88 17.79 14.16 -1.70
CA ALA A 88 16.55 13.71 -2.32
C ALA A 88 16.51 14.00 -3.83
N LYS A 89 16.98 15.18 -4.24
CA LYS A 89 17.10 15.56 -5.66
C LYS A 89 18.01 14.59 -6.40
N ASP A 90 19.19 14.29 -5.85
CA ASP A 90 20.12 13.34 -6.47
C ASP A 90 19.54 11.92 -6.55
N CYS A 91 18.77 11.50 -5.54
CA CYS A 91 18.06 10.22 -5.54
C CYS A 91 16.99 10.13 -6.63
N PHE A 92 16.18 11.18 -6.80
CA PHE A 92 15.01 11.16 -7.70
C PHE A 92 15.26 11.81 -9.07
N THR A 93 16.51 12.15 -9.39
CA THR A 93 16.92 12.61 -10.73
C THR A 93 18.08 11.79 -11.27
N THR A 94 19.30 12.01 -10.79
CA THR A 94 20.52 11.33 -11.27
C THR A 94 20.49 9.81 -11.05
N ASN A 95 19.91 9.36 -9.93
CA ASN A 95 19.89 7.95 -9.51
C ASN A 95 18.50 7.32 -9.52
N ASP A 96 17.51 7.97 -10.14
CA ASP A 96 16.09 7.62 -10.06
C ASP A 96 15.81 6.16 -10.42
N LYS A 97 16.44 5.66 -11.48
CA LYS A 97 16.30 4.30 -11.98
C LYS A 97 16.88 3.26 -11.02
N ALA A 98 17.99 3.58 -10.35
CA ALA A 98 18.61 2.68 -9.36
C ALA A 98 17.74 2.57 -8.09
N LEU A 99 16.99 3.62 -7.77
CA LEU A 99 16.12 3.71 -6.59
C LEU A 99 14.63 3.49 -6.89
N ALA A 100 14.29 3.14 -8.13
CA ALA A 100 12.90 2.96 -8.55
C ALA A 100 12.24 1.71 -7.94
N SER A 101 13.03 0.70 -7.57
CA SER A 101 12.53 -0.57 -7.05
C SER A 101 12.00 -0.44 -5.61
N ARG A 102 11.01 -1.25 -5.25
CA ARG A 102 10.47 -1.36 -3.89
C ARG A 102 11.01 -2.59 -3.17
N PRO A 103 11.18 -2.53 -1.83
CA PRO A 103 11.50 -3.70 -1.03
C PRO A 103 10.41 -4.78 -1.13
N MET A 104 10.82 -6.05 -1.10
CA MET A 104 9.90 -7.19 -1.12
C MET A 104 9.34 -7.45 0.27
N THR A 105 8.27 -6.76 0.65
CA THR A 105 7.64 -6.92 1.97
C THR A 105 6.60 -8.04 2.02
N ALA A 106 6.32 -8.55 3.21
CA ALA A 106 5.26 -9.53 3.46
C ALA A 106 3.88 -9.01 3.04
N ALA A 107 3.62 -7.73 3.31
CA ALA A 107 2.37 -7.09 2.91
C ALA A 107 2.18 -7.05 1.38
N ALA A 108 3.22 -6.64 0.64
CA ALA A 108 3.18 -6.63 -0.83
C ALA A 108 3.06 -8.04 -1.43
N LYS A 109 3.63 -9.05 -0.76
CA LYS A 109 3.49 -10.45 -1.16
C LYS A 109 2.05 -10.96 -0.95
N HIS A 110 1.51 -10.81 0.26
CA HIS A 110 0.26 -11.45 0.68
C HIS A 110 -1.00 -10.68 0.28
N MET A 111 -0.95 -9.35 0.25
CA MET A 111 -2.08 -8.50 -0.15
C MET A 111 -1.93 -7.91 -1.55
N GLY A 112 -0.70 -7.93 -2.10
CA GLY A 112 -0.39 -7.31 -3.38
C GLY A 112 -0.29 -8.28 -4.55
N TYR A 113 -0.99 -9.41 -4.52
CA TYR A 113 -0.98 -10.44 -5.58
C TYR A 113 0.44 -10.92 -5.94
N ASN A 114 1.26 -11.23 -4.93
CA ASN A 114 2.66 -11.59 -5.11
C ASN A 114 3.40 -10.53 -5.96
N PHE A 115 3.34 -9.28 -5.50
CA PHE A 115 4.00 -8.11 -6.10
C PHE A 115 3.44 -7.63 -7.46
N ALA A 116 2.16 -7.84 -7.75
CA ALA A 116 1.51 -7.25 -8.93
C ALA A 116 0.94 -5.84 -8.67
N VAL A 117 0.69 -5.45 -7.41
CA VAL A 117 0.25 -4.08 -7.09
C VAL A 117 1.43 -3.12 -7.29
N PHE A 118 1.47 -2.42 -8.44
CA PHE A 118 2.65 -1.67 -8.87
C PHE A 118 3.08 -0.56 -7.91
N GLY A 119 2.19 -0.05 -7.04
CA GLY A 119 2.55 0.91 -6.00
C GLY A 119 3.56 0.37 -4.97
N PHE A 120 3.56 -0.96 -4.76
CA PHE A 120 4.40 -1.67 -3.78
C PHE A 120 5.30 -2.72 -4.42
N ALA A 121 5.29 -2.85 -5.75
CA ALA A 121 6.05 -3.86 -6.47
C ALA A 121 7.50 -3.42 -6.76
N PRO A 122 8.45 -4.37 -6.84
CA PRO A 122 9.76 -4.14 -7.43
C PRO A 122 9.66 -3.60 -8.86
N TYR A 123 10.66 -2.83 -9.29
CA TYR A 123 10.69 -2.28 -10.63
C TYR A 123 10.82 -3.40 -11.67
N SER A 124 9.92 -3.43 -12.65
CA SER A 124 9.88 -4.43 -13.72
C SER A 124 9.25 -3.87 -14.99
N SER A 125 9.29 -4.61 -16.09
CA SER A 125 8.53 -4.27 -17.31
C SER A 125 7.03 -4.19 -17.03
N PHE A 126 6.51 -5.12 -16.25
CA PHE A 126 5.11 -5.13 -15.80
C PHE A 126 4.75 -3.86 -15.01
N TRP A 127 5.57 -3.47 -14.04
CA TRP A 127 5.38 -2.24 -13.27
C TRP A 127 5.26 -1.00 -14.17
N ARG A 128 6.15 -0.89 -15.18
CA ARG A 128 6.17 0.24 -16.11
C ARG A 128 4.88 0.30 -16.92
N GLU A 129 4.45 -0.85 -17.44
CA GLU A 129 3.25 -0.90 -18.30
C GLU A 129 1.98 -0.63 -17.49
N MET A 130 1.82 -1.23 -16.30
CA MET A 130 0.65 -0.97 -15.44
C MET A 130 0.60 0.49 -14.97
N ARG A 131 1.74 1.06 -14.59
CA ARG A 131 1.81 2.49 -14.24
C ARG A 131 1.44 3.38 -15.43
N LYS A 132 1.88 3.05 -16.65
CA LYS A 132 1.53 3.77 -17.87
C LYS A 132 0.04 3.69 -18.16
N ILE A 133 -0.56 2.51 -18.11
CA ILE A 133 -2.01 2.31 -18.31
C ILE A 133 -2.80 3.11 -17.29
N ALA A 134 -2.50 2.97 -15.99
CA ALA A 134 -3.15 3.76 -14.94
C ALA A 134 -3.03 5.28 -15.19
N THR A 135 -1.86 5.75 -15.60
CA THR A 135 -1.63 7.17 -15.87
C THR A 135 -2.48 7.67 -17.05
N VAL A 136 -2.55 6.90 -18.13
CA VAL A 136 -3.27 7.32 -19.36
C VAL A 136 -4.78 7.15 -19.21
N GLU A 137 -5.21 6.02 -18.67
CA GLU A 137 -6.60 5.57 -18.71
C GLU A 137 -7.41 5.92 -17.46
N LEU A 138 -6.77 6.32 -16.36
CA LEU A 138 -7.47 6.76 -15.15
C LEU A 138 -7.06 8.17 -14.73
N LEU A 139 -5.76 8.44 -14.68
CA LEU A 139 -5.23 9.65 -14.04
C LEU A 139 -4.93 10.80 -15.02
N SER A 140 -5.17 10.62 -16.32
CA SER A 140 -4.89 11.66 -17.31
C SER A 140 -5.88 12.81 -17.19
N ASN A 141 -5.45 14.03 -17.55
CA ASN A 141 -6.32 15.20 -17.55
C ASN A 141 -7.63 14.97 -18.32
N ARG A 142 -7.55 14.26 -19.47
CA ARG A 142 -8.72 13.89 -20.26
C ARG A 142 -9.69 13.02 -19.44
N ARG A 143 -9.20 11.94 -18.82
CA ARG A 143 -10.03 11.01 -18.03
C ARG A 143 -10.61 11.68 -16.80
N LEU A 144 -9.84 12.53 -16.12
CA LEU A 144 -10.31 13.33 -14.99
C LEU A 144 -11.42 14.33 -15.40
N GLN A 145 -11.37 14.90 -16.60
CA GLN A 145 -12.45 15.76 -17.11
C GLN A 145 -13.71 14.94 -17.45
N MET A 146 -13.56 13.77 -18.06
CA MET A 146 -14.68 12.87 -18.35
C MET A 146 -15.39 12.41 -17.07
N LEU A 147 -14.62 12.08 -16.03
CA LEU A 147 -15.12 11.66 -14.72
C LEU A 147 -15.44 12.83 -13.76
N LYS A 148 -15.35 14.09 -14.22
CA LYS A 148 -15.64 15.28 -13.40
C LYS A 148 -17.02 15.20 -12.74
N HIS A 149 -18.00 14.66 -13.46
CA HIS A 149 -19.36 14.50 -12.98
C HIS A 149 -19.44 13.65 -11.70
N VAL A 150 -18.58 12.64 -11.53
CA VAL A 150 -18.50 11.80 -10.33
C VAL A 150 -18.19 12.65 -9.11
N ARG A 151 -17.14 13.47 -9.19
CA ARG A 151 -16.73 14.36 -8.10
C ARG A 151 -17.82 15.37 -7.74
N VAL A 152 -18.39 16.04 -8.75
CA VAL A 152 -19.46 17.03 -8.54
C VAL A 152 -20.68 16.38 -7.89
N SER A 153 -21.05 15.20 -8.37
CA SER A 153 -22.15 14.39 -7.85
C SER A 153 -21.92 14.01 -6.39
N GLU A 154 -20.74 13.47 -6.04
CA GLU A 154 -20.41 13.11 -4.65
C GLU A 154 -20.45 14.29 -3.70
N ILE A 155 -19.80 15.42 -4.06
CA ILE A 155 -19.78 16.61 -3.22
C ILE A 155 -21.20 17.14 -3.01
N SER A 156 -22.00 17.18 -4.07
CA SER A 156 -23.39 17.64 -3.98
C SER A 156 -24.23 16.75 -3.06
N MET A 157 -24.03 15.44 -3.08
CA MET A 157 -24.71 14.51 -2.17
C MET A 157 -24.21 14.63 -0.74
N GLY A 158 -22.89 14.70 -0.53
CA GLY A 158 -22.32 14.91 0.80
C GLY A 158 -22.84 16.18 1.47
N VAL A 159 -22.95 17.29 0.73
CA VAL A 159 -23.56 18.54 1.23
C VAL A 159 -25.05 18.36 1.55
N LYS A 160 -25.80 17.64 0.72
CA LYS A 160 -27.22 17.33 1.00
C LYS A 160 -27.38 16.46 2.24
N ASP A 161 -26.49 15.49 2.46
CA ASP A 161 -26.51 14.62 3.63
C ASP A 161 -26.22 15.42 4.91
N LEU A 162 -25.24 16.34 4.87
CA LEU A 162 -24.96 17.28 5.97
C LEU A 162 -26.14 18.20 6.26
N TYR A 163 -26.76 18.75 5.22
CA TYR A 163 -27.95 19.59 5.36
C TYR A 163 -29.12 18.82 5.98
N SER A 164 -29.35 17.59 5.52
CA SER A 164 -30.42 16.72 6.02
C SER A 164 -30.18 16.36 7.49
N LEU A 165 -28.92 16.10 7.88
CA LEU A 165 -28.54 15.87 9.27
C LEU A 165 -28.85 17.08 10.15
N TRP A 166 -28.56 18.29 9.67
CA TRP A 166 -28.86 19.53 10.39
C TRP A 166 -30.37 19.77 10.53
N VAL A 167 -31.14 19.58 9.45
CA VAL A 167 -32.61 19.67 9.49
C VAL A 167 -33.20 18.67 10.48
N ASN A 168 -32.74 17.42 10.46
CA ASN A 168 -33.22 16.36 11.37
C ASN A 168 -32.90 16.64 12.84
N LYS A 169 -31.93 17.51 13.15
CA LYS A 169 -31.61 17.98 14.50
C LYS A 169 -32.35 19.26 14.92
N GLY A 170 -33.35 19.69 14.13
CA GLY A 170 -34.20 20.83 14.45
C GLY A 170 -33.81 22.14 13.75
N GLY A 171 -32.73 22.16 12.95
CA GLY A 171 -32.39 23.29 12.08
C GLY A 171 -32.10 24.62 12.80
N SER A 172 -31.93 24.61 14.11
CA SER A 172 -31.66 25.80 14.92
C SER A 172 -30.20 25.90 15.36
N GLU A 173 -29.58 24.76 15.67
CA GLU A 173 -28.21 24.68 16.18
C GLU A 173 -27.27 23.95 15.21
N PRO A 174 -25.96 24.26 15.20
CA PRO A 174 -24.98 23.53 14.40
C PRO A 174 -24.97 22.03 14.73
N ALA A 175 -25.04 21.18 13.71
CA ALA A 175 -24.88 19.74 13.88
C ALA A 175 -23.40 19.37 14.03
N MET A 176 -23.04 18.66 15.10
CA MET A 176 -21.71 18.05 15.24
C MET A 176 -21.53 16.91 14.22
N VAL A 177 -20.41 16.91 13.51
CA VAL A 177 -20.05 15.94 12.46
C VAL A 177 -18.61 15.47 12.66
N ASP A 178 -18.39 14.16 12.55
CA ASP A 178 -17.05 13.61 12.45
C ASP A 178 -16.51 13.83 11.02
N LEU A 179 -15.68 14.86 10.87
CA LEU A 179 -15.11 15.24 9.58
C LEU A 179 -14.19 14.15 9.01
N LYS A 180 -13.54 13.35 9.85
CA LYS A 180 -12.65 12.28 9.39
C LYS A 180 -13.48 11.22 8.66
N THR A 181 -14.49 10.67 9.32
CA THR A 181 -15.37 9.65 8.75
C THR A 181 -16.06 10.18 7.49
N TRP A 182 -16.57 11.43 7.53
CA TRP A 182 -17.22 12.04 6.37
C TRP A 182 -16.28 12.18 5.16
N LEU A 183 -15.04 12.63 5.36
CA LEU A 183 -14.05 12.76 4.29
C LEU A 183 -13.57 11.40 3.76
N GLU A 184 -13.39 10.41 4.64
CA GLU A 184 -13.02 9.04 4.27
C GLU A 184 -14.11 8.41 3.39
N ASP A 185 -15.37 8.45 3.82
CA ASP A 185 -16.51 7.90 3.07
C ASP A 185 -16.69 8.59 1.72
N MET A 186 -16.60 9.92 1.70
CA MET A 186 -16.66 10.73 0.47
C MET A 186 -15.56 10.37 -0.52
N THR A 187 -14.31 10.31 -0.04
CA THR A 187 -13.14 10.02 -0.88
C THR A 187 -13.22 8.59 -1.42
N LEU A 188 -13.57 7.63 -0.58
CA LEU A 188 -13.72 6.24 -0.97
C LEU A 188 -14.85 6.06 -2.00
N ASN A 189 -16.00 6.71 -1.82
CA ASN A 189 -17.07 6.71 -2.82
C ASN A 189 -16.60 7.28 -4.16
N MET A 190 -15.88 8.40 -4.15
CA MET A 190 -15.33 8.99 -5.39
C MET A 190 -14.41 8.00 -6.10
N ILE A 191 -13.48 7.39 -5.36
CA ILE A 191 -12.52 6.43 -5.88
C ILE A 191 -13.21 5.18 -6.46
N VAL A 192 -14.09 4.55 -5.69
CA VAL A 192 -14.81 3.33 -6.13
C VAL A 192 -15.68 3.63 -7.35
N ARG A 193 -16.31 4.81 -7.44
CA ARG A 193 -17.07 5.19 -8.63
C ARG A 193 -16.18 5.36 -9.86
N MET A 194 -15.00 5.95 -9.70
CA MET A 194 -14.06 6.11 -10.82
C MET A 194 -13.45 4.76 -11.26
N VAL A 195 -13.21 3.85 -10.32
CA VAL A 195 -12.57 2.56 -10.59
C VAL A 195 -13.58 1.52 -11.08
N ALA A 196 -14.69 1.36 -10.37
CA ALA A 196 -15.63 0.24 -10.54
C ALA A 196 -17.07 0.68 -10.81
N GLY A 197 -17.33 1.97 -11.04
CA GLY A 197 -18.68 2.48 -11.32
C GLY A 197 -19.69 2.33 -10.17
N LYS A 198 -19.25 1.85 -8.99
CA LYS A 198 -20.10 1.54 -7.83
C LYS A 198 -20.08 2.67 -6.79
N ARG A 199 -21.19 2.84 -6.06
CA ARG A 199 -21.33 3.76 -4.92
C ARG A 199 -21.75 2.97 -3.69
N TYR A 200 -21.11 3.20 -2.55
CA TYR A 200 -21.30 2.38 -1.35
C TYR A 200 -21.89 3.13 -0.15
N PHE A 201 -21.77 4.45 -0.10
CA PHE A 201 -22.29 5.27 1.02
C PHE A 201 -23.26 6.37 0.52
N GLY A 202 -24.24 6.74 1.34
CA GLY A 202 -25.25 7.77 1.05
C GLY A 202 -26.64 7.22 0.71
N GLY A 203 -27.66 8.08 0.74
CA GLY A 203 -29.10 7.71 0.74
C GLY A 203 -29.66 7.00 -0.50
N SER A 204 -28.84 6.78 -1.55
CA SER A 204 -29.24 6.08 -2.78
C SER A 204 -28.59 4.70 -2.95
N ALA A 205 -27.84 4.21 -1.95
CA ALA A 205 -27.30 2.85 -1.98
C ALA A 205 -28.42 1.82 -1.77
N SER A 206 -28.48 0.76 -2.58
CA SER A 206 -29.49 -0.29 -2.36
C SER A 206 -29.22 -1.03 -1.04
N PRO A 207 -30.25 -1.62 -0.39
CA PRO A 207 -30.05 -2.38 0.84
C PRO A 207 -29.01 -3.50 0.72
N GLU A 208 -28.92 -4.16 -0.45
CA GLU A 208 -27.89 -5.17 -0.76
C GLU A 208 -26.49 -4.56 -0.87
N ASP A 209 -26.37 -3.34 -1.41
CA ASP A 209 -25.10 -2.60 -1.48
C ASP A 209 -24.56 -2.23 -0.11
N THR A 210 -25.40 -2.10 0.93
CA THR A 210 -24.95 -1.65 2.26
C THR A 210 -24.08 -2.66 3.01
N VAL A 211 -24.32 -3.96 2.82
CA VAL A 211 -23.51 -5.02 3.46
C VAL A 211 -22.18 -5.19 2.72
N GLU A 212 -22.20 -5.20 1.38
CA GLU A 212 -21.00 -5.23 0.55
C GLU A 212 -20.14 -3.98 0.78
N SER A 213 -20.76 -2.80 0.88
CA SER A 213 -20.16 -1.50 1.22
C SER A 213 -19.33 -1.57 2.51
N ARG A 214 -19.94 -2.00 3.61
CA ARG A 214 -19.27 -2.10 4.91
C ARG A 214 -18.14 -3.13 4.90
N GLN A 215 -18.31 -4.22 4.17
CA GLN A 215 -17.25 -5.22 4.00
C GLN A 215 -16.06 -4.65 3.21
N CYS A 216 -16.34 -3.93 2.13
CA CYS A 216 -15.34 -3.26 1.30
C CYS A 216 -14.56 -2.22 2.11
N GLN A 217 -15.25 -1.32 2.81
CA GLN A 217 -14.63 -0.32 3.67
C GLN A 217 -13.72 -0.94 4.72
N LYS A 218 -14.20 -1.99 5.39
CA LYS A 218 -13.44 -2.67 6.43
C LYS A 218 -12.21 -3.38 5.86
N ALA A 219 -12.32 -4.00 4.69
CA ALA A 219 -11.19 -4.65 4.02
C ALA A 219 -10.13 -3.62 3.59
N ILE A 220 -10.54 -2.49 3.03
CA ILE A 220 -9.65 -1.39 2.62
C ILE A 220 -8.99 -0.74 3.84
N ALA A 221 -9.74 -0.44 4.90
CA ALA A 221 -9.18 0.12 6.14
C ALA A 221 -8.14 -0.83 6.77
N LYS A 222 -8.43 -2.14 6.78
CA LYS A 222 -7.45 -3.16 7.23
C LYS A 222 -6.24 -3.23 6.33
N PHE A 223 -6.41 -3.13 5.01
CA PHE A 223 -5.30 -3.11 4.06
C PHE A 223 -4.35 -1.95 4.37
N PHE A 224 -4.87 -0.73 4.53
CA PHE A 224 -4.06 0.44 4.88
C PHE A 224 -3.39 0.35 6.25
N HIS A 225 -4.04 -0.32 7.21
CA HIS A 225 -3.40 -0.60 8.49
C HIS A 225 -2.24 -1.60 8.32
N LEU A 226 -2.49 -2.73 7.67
CA LEU A 226 -1.53 -3.84 7.55
C LEU A 226 -0.37 -3.51 6.59
N ILE A 227 -0.57 -2.72 5.53
CA ILE A 227 0.49 -2.34 4.59
C ILE A 227 1.57 -1.48 5.25
N GLY A 228 1.22 -0.80 6.34
CA GLY A 228 2.16 0.00 7.15
C GLY A 228 2.89 -0.80 8.22
N ILE A 229 2.55 -2.07 8.44
CA ILE A 229 3.20 -2.92 9.45
C ILE A 229 4.47 -3.53 8.87
N PHE A 230 5.60 -3.28 9.55
CA PHE A 230 6.88 -3.92 9.26
C PHE A 230 7.00 -5.22 10.06
N THR A 231 7.00 -6.37 9.38
CA THR A 231 6.97 -7.68 10.03
C THR A 231 8.37 -8.19 10.39
N LEU A 232 8.43 -9.28 11.16
CA LEU A 232 9.70 -9.96 11.42
C LEU A 232 10.34 -10.52 10.14
N SER A 233 9.53 -10.97 9.19
CA SER A 233 10.02 -11.50 7.91
C SER A 233 10.55 -10.39 6.99
N ASP A 234 10.06 -9.16 7.13
CA ASP A 234 10.64 -7.98 6.46
C ASP A 234 12.04 -7.64 7.01
N ALA A 235 12.27 -7.85 8.32
CA ALA A 235 13.59 -7.69 8.95
C ALA A 235 14.53 -8.87 8.65
N PHE A 236 13.98 -10.09 8.63
CA PHE A 236 14.72 -11.35 8.50
C PHE A 236 14.01 -12.28 7.50
N PRO A 237 14.32 -12.19 6.20
CA PRO A 237 13.64 -13.00 5.17
C PRO A 237 13.76 -14.52 5.34
N THR A 238 14.72 -15.00 6.15
CA THR A 238 14.84 -16.43 6.48
C THR A 238 13.85 -16.91 7.56
N LEU A 239 13.14 -16.00 8.23
CA LEU A 239 12.19 -16.28 9.32
C LEU A 239 10.72 -16.12 8.87
N THR A 240 10.41 -16.31 7.59
CA THR A 240 9.04 -16.20 7.04
C THR A 240 8.05 -17.22 7.62
N TRP A 241 8.51 -18.27 8.29
CA TRP A 241 7.65 -19.26 8.94
C TRP A 241 7.16 -18.82 10.33
N PHE A 242 7.68 -17.71 10.86
CA PHE A 242 7.49 -17.29 12.24
C PHE A 242 6.66 -15.99 12.33
N ASP A 243 5.35 -16.13 12.54
CA ASP A 243 4.38 -15.02 12.62
C ASP A 243 3.75 -14.93 14.02
N MET A 244 4.55 -14.63 15.05
CA MET A 244 4.06 -14.59 16.45
C MET A 244 2.95 -13.58 16.69
N GLN A 245 2.99 -12.43 15.99
CA GLN A 245 2.01 -11.36 16.14
C GLN A 245 0.75 -11.58 15.29
N GLY A 246 0.77 -12.57 14.39
CA GLY A 246 -0.37 -12.89 13.52
C GLY A 246 -0.57 -11.93 12.34
N HIS A 247 0.35 -11.00 12.12
CA HIS A 247 0.22 -9.97 11.09
C HIS A 247 0.22 -10.57 9.69
N GLU A 248 1.07 -11.55 9.40
CA GLU A 248 1.06 -12.19 8.07
C GLU A 248 -0.21 -13.04 7.85
N LYS A 249 -0.73 -13.68 8.90
CA LYS A 249 -2.02 -14.37 8.87
C LYS A 249 -3.16 -13.38 8.55
N GLU A 250 -3.15 -12.21 9.19
CA GLU A 250 -4.12 -11.15 8.92
C GLU A 250 -3.96 -10.58 7.50
N MET A 251 -2.74 -10.34 7.03
CA MET A 251 -2.46 -9.92 5.65
C MET A 251 -3.02 -10.90 4.62
N LYS A 252 -2.81 -12.21 4.80
CA LYS A 252 -3.39 -13.23 3.90
C LYS A 252 -4.91 -13.19 3.90
N LYS A 253 -5.53 -13.09 5.08
CA LYS A 253 -6.98 -13.00 5.22
C LYS A 253 -7.52 -11.74 4.51
N THR A 254 -6.92 -10.58 4.75
CA THR A 254 -7.33 -9.32 4.12
C THR A 254 -7.09 -9.33 2.61
N GLY A 255 -5.98 -9.92 2.13
CA GLY A 255 -5.74 -10.14 0.71
C GLY A 255 -6.85 -10.97 0.06
N SER A 256 -7.29 -12.06 0.70
CA SER A 256 -8.44 -12.86 0.23
C SER A 256 -9.77 -12.10 0.28
N GLU A 257 -10.03 -11.31 1.33
CA GLU A 257 -11.23 -10.47 1.44
C GLU A 257 -11.30 -9.46 0.28
N LEU A 258 -10.19 -8.77 -0.03
CA LEU A 258 -10.09 -7.84 -1.17
C LEU A 258 -10.24 -8.56 -2.51
N ASP A 259 -9.66 -9.75 -2.66
CA ASP A 259 -9.74 -10.52 -3.90
C ASP A 259 -11.19 -10.87 -4.26
N VAL A 260 -11.99 -11.29 -3.27
CA VAL A 260 -13.41 -11.58 -3.45
C VAL A 260 -14.17 -10.33 -3.87
N ILE A 261 -13.87 -9.17 -3.29
CA ILE A 261 -14.52 -7.90 -3.65
C ILE A 261 -14.19 -7.51 -5.10
N LEU A 262 -12.90 -7.53 -5.45
CA LEU A 262 -12.44 -7.15 -6.79
C LEU A 262 -12.94 -8.13 -7.87
N GLU A 263 -12.98 -9.43 -7.59
CA GLU A 263 -13.56 -10.42 -8.51
C GLU A 263 -15.06 -10.15 -8.74
N ARG A 264 -15.82 -9.85 -7.68
CA ARG A 264 -17.25 -9.50 -7.84
C ARG A 264 -17.45 -8.27 -8.71
N TRP A 265 -16.58 -7.25 -8.57
CA TRP A 265 -16.64 -6.08 -9.44
C TRP A 265 -16.37 -6.47 -10.89
N ILE A 266 -15.28 -7.16 -11.16
CA ILE A 266 -14.91 -7.59 -12.51
C ILE A 266 -16.03 -8.45 -13.14
N GLU A 267 -16.57 -9.41 -12.40
CA GLU A 267 -17.62 -10.29 -12.91
C GLU A 267 -18.92 -9.52 -13.17
N SER A 268 -19.28 -8.57 -12.30
CA SER A 268 -20.43 -7.68 -12.55
C SER A 268 -20.29 -6.93 -13.88
N HIS A 269 -19.10 -6.40 -14.18
CA HIS A 269 -18.83 -5.70 -15.45
C HIS A 269 -18.84 -6.67 -16.65
N ARG A 270 -18.28 -7.87 -16.51
CA ARG A 270 -18.34 -8.90 -17.56
C ARG A 270 -19.79 -9.30 -17.88
N GLN A 271 -20.64 -9.45 -16.87
CA GLN A 271 -22.05 -9.80 -17.07
C GLN A 271 -22.83 -8.64 -17.70
N GLN A 272 -22.63 -7.41 -17.22
CA GLN A 272 -23.24 -6.22 -17.84
C GLN A 272 -22.87 -6.09 -19.32
N ARG A 273 -21.61 -6.35 -19.68
CA ARG A 273 -21.16 -6.34 -21.09
C ARG A 273 -21.84 -7.38 -21.96
N LYS A 274 -22.16 -8.56 -21.41
CA LYS A 274 -22.89 -9.60 -22.15
C LYS A 274 -24.34 -9.19 -22.42
N VAL A 275 -24.97 -8.47 -21.50
CA VAL A 275 -26.37 -8.04 -21.60
C VAL A 275 -26.54 -6.78 -22.43
N SER A 276 -25.72 -5.76 -22.18
CA SER A 276 -25.89 -4.40 -22.72
C SER A 276 -24.80 -3.98 -23.71
N GLY A 277 -23.82 -4.84 -23.97
CA GLY A 277 -22.65 -4.51 -24.79
C GLY A 277 -21.58 -3.72 -24.03
N LYS A 278 -20.49 -3.39 -24.73
CA LYS A 278 -19.39 -2.60 -24.15
C LYS A 278 -19.83 -1.15 -24.01
N LYS A 279 -19.59 -0.53 -22.85
CA LYS A 279 -19.83 0.90 -22.65
C LYS A 279 -18.96 1.72 -23.60
N GLU A 280 -19.51 2.85 -24.06
CA GLU A 280 -18.72 3.84 -24.77
C GLU A 280 -17.66 4.45 -23.85
N ASN A 281 -16.60 4.98 -24.44
CA ASN A 281 -15.44 5.50 -23.70
C ASN A 281 -15.83 6.61 -22.69
N ASN A 282 -16.89 7.36 -22.98
CA ASN A 282 -17.38 8.45 -22.12
C ASN A 282 -18.06 7.94 -20.84
N ASP A 283 -18.64 6.73 -20.87
CA ASP A 283 -19.37 6.13 -19.75
C ASP A 283 -18.60 4.98 -19.08
N ALA A 284 -17.46 4.58 -19.65
CA ALA A 284 -16.60 3.52 -19.14
C ALA A 284 -15.84 3.95 -17.88
N ASP A 285 -16.00 3.20 -16.79
CA ASP A 285 -15.12 3.25 -15.62
C ASP A 285 -13.79 2.53 -15.88
N PHE A 286 -12.91 2.48 -14.89
CA PHE A 286 -11.58 1.93 -15.08
C PHE A 286 -11.57 0.41 -15.30
N ILE A 287 -12.43 -0.34 -14.61
CA ILE A 287 -12.58 -1.79 -14.85
C ILE A 287 -13.02 -2.03 -16.30
N ASP A 288 -13.94 -1.22 -16.81
CA ASP A 288 -14.33 -1.28 -18.22
C ASP A 288 -13.15 -1.06 -19.17
N VAL A 289 -12.32 -0.04 -18.93
CA VAL A 289 -11.14 0.19 -19.78
C VAL A 289 -10.19 -1.02 -19.71
N MET A 290 -9.91 -1.51 -18.51
CA MET A 290 -9.00 -2.64 -18.28
C MET A 290 -9.48 -3.94 -18.93
N LEU A 291 -10.78 -4.25 -18.88
CA LEU A 291 -11.37 -5.39 -19.59
C LEU A 291 -11.22 -5.25 -21.11
N SER A 292 -11.42 -4.05 -21.66
CA SER A 292 -11.24 -3.80 -23.09
C SER A 292 -9.78 -3.97 -23.53
N LEU A 293 -8.81 -3.57 -22.69
CA LEU A 293 -7.39 -3.81 -22.95
C LEU A 293 -7.03 -5.30 -22.91
N ALA A 294 -7.63 -6.07 -21.99
CA ALA A 294 -7.46 -7.51 -21.92
C ALA A 294 -7.96 -8.21 -23.20
N GLU A 295 -9.16 -7.86 -23.67
CA GLU A 295 -9.76 -8.39 -24.91
C GLU A 295 -8.94 -8.02 -26.16
N GLN A 296 -8.27 -6.87 -26.16
CA GLN A 296 -7.35 -6.45 -27.22
C GLN A 296 -5.99 -7.17 -27.16
N GLY A 297 -5.77 -8.07 -26.20
CA GLY A 297 -4.50 -8.76 -26.01
C GLY A 297 -3.38 -7.85 -25.46
N LYS A 298 -3.68 -6.64 -24.99
CA LYS A 298 -2.65 -5.72 -24.47
C LYS A 298 -2.11 -6.15 -23.12
N LEU A 299 -2.78 -7.06 -22.41
CA LEU A 299 -2.32 -7.60 -21.13
C LEU A 299 -1.72 -9.01 -21.24
N SER A 300 -1.81 -9.68 -22.40
CA SER A 300 -1.43 -11.10 -22.51
C SER A 300 0.08 -11.36 -22.49
N HIS A 301 0.88 -10.37 -22.87
CA HIS A 301 2.34 -10.45 -22.91
C HIS A 301 3.01 -10.12 -21.57
N LEU A 302 2.21 -9.83 -20.54
CA LEU A 302 2.66 -9.39 -19.23
C LEU A 302 2.99 -10.57 -18.31
N GLN A 303 3.71 -10.28 -17.23
CA GLN A 303 4.13 -11.27 -16.24
C GLN A 303 2.96 -11.98 -15.54
N TYR A 304 1.86 -11.26 -15.31
CA TYR A 304 0.68 -11.77 -14.62
C TYR A 304 -0.47 -11.94 -15.61
N ASP A 305 -1.38 -12.86 -15.33
CA ASP A 305 -2.58 -13.03 -16.16
C ASP A 305 -3.43 -11.75 -16.16
N ALA A 306 -4.33 -11.65 -17.14
CA ALA A 306 -5.17 -10.47 -17.30
C ALA A 306 -6.01 -10.19 -16.05
N ASN A 307 -6.59 -11.22 -15.41
CA ASN A 307 -7.46 -11.02 -14.25
C ASN A 307 -6.66 -10.45 -13.06
N THR A 308 -5.51 -11.04 -12.76
CA THR A 308 -4.59 -10.53 -11.72
C THR A 308 -4.10 -9.12 -12.05
N SER A 309 -3.80 -8.82 -13.31
CA SER A 309 -3.38 -7.49 -13.76
C SER A 309 -4.48 -6.44 -13.53
N ILE A 310 -5.74 -6.77 -13.84
CA ILE A 310 -6.88 -5.88 -13.61
C ILE A 310 -7.08 -5.65 -12.11
N LYS A 311 -7.14 -6.72 -11.31
CA LYS A 311 -7.35 -6.62 -9.85
C LYS A 311 -6.27 -5.81 -9.16
N SER A 312 -5.01 -6.15 -9.39
CA SER A 312 -3.87 -5.46 -8.76
C SER A 312 -3.78 -3.99 -9.16
N THR A 313 -4.11 -3.66 -10.41
CA THR A 313 -4.14 -2.29 -10.91
C THR A 313 -5.37 -1.51 -10.40
N CYS A 314 -6.50 -2.16 -10.12
CA CYS A 314 -7.62 -1.51 -9.43
C CYS A 314 -7.28 -1.24 -7.95
N LEU A 315 -6.69 -2.22 -7.27
CA LEU A 315 -6.36 -2.14 -5.84
C LEU A 315 -5.40 -1.00 -5.51
N VAL A 316 -4.45 -0.68 -6.38
CA VAL A 316 -3.50 0.43 -6.17
C VAL A 316 -4.18 1.82 -6.12
N HIS A 317 -5.44 1.90 -6.58
CA HIS A 317 -6.20 3.14 -6.67
C HIS A 317 -7.30 3.25 -5.61
N LEU A 318 -7.56 2.18 -4.85
CA LEU A 318 -8.48 2.16 -3.70
C LEU A 318 -7.87 2.82 -2.47
#